data_AF-A0A1F3JW36-F1
#
_entry.id   AF-A0A1F3JW36-F1
#
_cell.length_a   1.000
_cell.length_b   1.000
_cell.length_c   1.000
_cell.angle_alpha   90.00
_cell.angle_beta   90.00
_cell.angle_gamma   90.00
#
_symmetry.space_group_name_H-M   'P 1'
#
loop_
_entity.id
_entity.type
_entity.pdbx_description
1 polymer ?
#
loop_
_entity_poly.entity_id
_entity_poly.type
_entity_poly.pdbx_seq_one_letter_code
_entity_poly.pdbx_strand_id
1 'polypeptide(L)'
;MKAIKSVLIYSFILGLLIIGCSPEKKGNYLSKLEVEIPDVLKGNANIVAFINENAEVLNQWSVTLEDLVVDCSPYLGKEEEELTDADRAKLGKNMMEFVANLGQFAVYSAELQQMMTTVEAELPDDQLAAFATIKNQLETRMQEIQNKYIDFGKEQDEE
;
A
#
# COMPACT_ATOMS: atom_id res chain seq x y z
N MET A 1 19.11 -15.65 -55.60
CA MET A 1 17.77 -15.31 -55.10
C MET A 1 17.45 -16.15 -53.86
N LYS A 2 17.79 -15.66 -52.66
CA LYS A 2 17.41 -16.25 -51.36
C LYS A 2 17.50 -15.13 -50.30
N ALA A 3 16.45 -14.34 -50.15
CA ALA A 3 16.31 -13.39 -49.03
C ALA A 3 14.88 -12.80 -48.98
N ILE A 4 13.82 -13.61 -49.00
CA ILE A 4 12.44 -13.08 -48.88
C ILE A 4 11.56 -13.98 -47.99
N LYS A 5 12.11 -14.63 -46.96
CA LYS A 5 11.28 -15.45 -46.05
C LYS A 5 11.45 -15.18 -44.55
N SER A 6 12.36 -14.29 -44.14
CA SER A 6 12.62 -14.05 -42.71
C SER A 6 12.01 -12.77 -42.12
N VAL A 7 11.29 -11.97 -42.91
CA VAL A 7 10.73 -10.67 -42.42
C VAL A 7 9.29 -10.81 -41.91
N LEU A 8 8.58 -11.88 -42.25
CA LEU A 8 7.17 -12.05 -41.84
C LEU A 8 6.98 -12.55 -40.41
N ILE A 9 8.01 -13.11 -39.77
CA ILE A 9 7.89 -13.68 -38.42
C ILE A 9 8.11 -12.62 -37.32
N TYR A 10 8.91 -11.58 -37.60
CA TYR A 10 9.15 -10.51 -36.62
C TYR A 10 7.98 -9.53 -36.46
N SER A 11 7.04 -9.50 -37.40
CA SER A 11 5.88 -8.60 -37.33
C SER A 11 4.71 -9.14 -36.50
N PHE A 12 4.74 -10.40 -36.06
CA PHE A 12 3.67 -10.98 -35.23
C PHE A 12 3.93 -10.83 -33.72
N ILE A 13 5.19 -10.64 -33.32
CA ILE A 13 5.56 -10.51 -31.90
C ILE A 13 5.39 -9.07 -31.39
N LEU A 14 5.36 -8.08 -32.29
CA LEU A 14 5.21 -6.66 -31.93
C LEU A 14 3.74 -6.20 -31.77
N GLY A 15 2.77 -7.13 -31.88
CA GLY A 15 1.33 -6.84 -31.80
C GLY A 15 0.67 -7.13 -30.44
N LEU A 16 1.39 -7.67 -29.46
CA LEU A 16 0.84 -8.09 -28.16
C LEU A 16 1.02 -7.08 -27.02
N LEU A 17 1.49 -5.85 -27.29
CA LEU A 17 1.77 -4.84 -26.27
C LEU A 17 0.70 -3.74 -26.15
N ILE A 18 -0.51 -3.94 -26.67
CA ILE A 18 -1.58 -2.96 -26.50
C ILE A 18 -2.83 -3.62 -25.92
N ILE A 19 -3.34 -2.98 -24.89
CA ILE A 19 -4.66 -3.13 -24.26
C ILE A 19 -4.77 -4.21 -23.17
N GLY A 20 -3.93 -4.06 -22.16
CA GLY A 20 -4.32 -4.34 -20.77
C GLY A 20 -4.49 -3.04 -20.00
N CYS A 21 -5.27 -2.06 -20.51
CA CYS A 21 -5.83 -1.05 -19.62
C CYS A 21 -6.85 -1.79 -18.75
N SER A 22 -6.39 -2.38 -17.65
CA SER A 22 -7.28 -2.71 -16.55
C SER A 22 -8.07 -1.43 -16.24
N PRO A 23 -9.42 -1.49 -16.15
CA PRO A 23 -10.15 -0.35 -15.62
C PRO A 23 -9.48 0.03 -14.29
N GLU A 24 -9.13 1.31 -14.12
CA GLU A 24 -8.65 1.80 -12.84
C GLU A 24 -9.64 1.31 -11.77
N LYS A 25 -9.13 0.55 -10.81
CA LYS A 25 -9.90 0.12 -9.65
C LYS A 25 -10.44 1.40 -9.01
N LYS A 26 -11.77 1.56 -8.99
CA LYS A 26 -12.41 2.71 -8.36
C LYS A 26 -12.43 2.49 -6.85
N GLY A 27 -11.28 2.75 -6.22
CA GLY A 27 -11.12 2.77 -4.76
C GLY A 27 -11.11 4.19 -4.22
N ASN A 28 -11.40 4.32 -2.93
CA ASN A 28 -11.20 5.52 -2.16
C ASN A 28 -9.76 5.51 -1.61
N TYR A 29 -8.73 5.64 -2.44
CA TYR A 29 -7.33 5.55 -1.97
C TYR A 29 -6.96 6.74 -1.06
N LEU A 30 -6.11 6.52 -0.04
CA LEU A 30 -5.45 7.65 0.64
C LEU A 30 -4.49 8.33 -0.35
N SER A 31 -4.40 9.66 -0.28
CA SER A 31 -3.39 10.41 -1.02
C SER A 31 -1.98 9.92 -0.66
N LYS A 32 -1.08 9.89 -1.64
CA LYS A 32 0.32 9.55 -1.41
C LYS A 32 0.91 10.41 -0.27
N LEU A 33 1.58 9.79 0.68
CA LEU A 33 2.40 10.46 1.66
C LEU A 33 3.66 10.96 0.95
N GLU A 34 3.81 12.27 0.90
CA GLU A 34 5.05 12.95 0.53
C GLU A 34 5.62 13.55 1.79
N VAL A 35 6.77 13.01 2.26
CA VAL A 35 7.41 13.52 3.46
C VAL A 35 8.32 14.68 3.09
N GLU A 36 8.04 15.85 3.63
CA GLU A 36 8.95 16.99 3.51
C GLU A 36 10.12 16.80 4.49
N ILE A 37 11.32 16.56 3.96
CA ILE A 37 12.54 16.37 4.76
C ILE A 37 13.18 17.74 5.06
N PRO A 38 13.28 18.16 6.34
CA PRO A 38 13.97 19.40 6.70
C PRO A 38 15.43 19.43 6.26
N ASP A 39 15.93 20.60 5.87
CA ASP A 39 17.28 20.77 5.34
C ASP A 39 18.39 20.23 6.27
N VAL A 40 18.22 20.38 7.59
CA VAL A 40 19.17 19.90 8.59
C VAL A 40 19.34 18.37 8.59
N LEU A 41 18.33 17.62 8.10
CA LEU A 41 18.39 16.17 7.98
C LEU A 41 18.90 15.71 6.61
N LYS A 42 18.85 16.56 5.57
CA LYS A 42 19.27 16.20 4.21
C LYS A 42 20.75 15.83 4.10
N GLY A 43 21.57 16.35 5.01
CA GLY A 43 22.99 15.99 5.11
C GLY A 43 23.25 14.56 5.61
N ASN A 44 22.24 13.90 6.20
CA ASN A 44 22.35 12.54 6.71
C ASN A 44 21.66 11.56 5.75
N ALA A 45 22.46 10.97 4.84
CA ALA A 45 21.95 10.08 3.81
C ALA A 45 21.20 8.85 4.37
N ASN A 46 21.64 8.32 5.52
CA ASN A 46 20.99 7.17 6.14
C ASN A 46 19.59 7.52 6.65
N ILE A 47 19.44 8.71 7.25
CA ILE A 47 18.13 9.18 7.74
C ILE A 47 17.22 9.51 6.56
N VAL A 48 17.74 10.13 5.50
CA VAL A 48 16.96 10.39 4.28
C VAL A 48 16.46 9.07 3.67
N ALA A 49 17.32 8.05 3.58
CA ALA A 49 16.93 6.73 3.09
C ALA A 49 15.84 6.10 3.98
N PHE A 50 16.06 6.09 5.31
CA PHE A 50 15.09 5.62 6.28
C PHE A 50 13.72 6.29 6.10
N ILE A 51 13.68 7.61 5.97
CA ILE A 51 12.42 8.35 5.81
C ILE A 51 11.69 7.94 4.53
N ASN A 52 12.41 7.94 3.41
CA ASN A 52 11.82 7.67 2.10
C ASN A 52 11.33 6.22 1.99
N GLU A 53 12.12 5.26 2.48
CA GLU A 53 11.78 3.84 2.45
C GLU A 53 10.52 3.58 3.28
N ASN A 54 10.46 4.11 4.51
CA ASN A 54 9.31 3.88 5.38
C ASN A 54 8.05 4.61 4.87
N ALA A 55 8.19 5.80 4.29
CA ALA A 55 7.07 6.49 3.64
C ALA A 55 6.53 5.70 2.43
N GLU A 56 7.42 5.13 1.63
CA GLU A 56 7.04 4.31 0.47
C GLU A 56 6.33 3.02 0.91
N VAL A 57 6.82 2.33 1.93
CA VAL A 57 6.16 1.13 2.47
C VAL A 57 4.76 1.46 3.00
N LEU A 58 4.59 2.56 3.73
CA LEU A 58 3.28 3.01 4.21
C LEU A 58 2.33 3.33 3.05
N ASN A 59 2.83 3.95 1.97
CA ASN A 59 2.06 4.19 0.75
C ASN A 59 1.61 2.88 0.10
N GLN A 60 2.51 1.91 -0.04
CA GLN A 60 2.23 0.60 -0.63
C GLN A 60 1.17 -0.17 0.17
N TRP A 61 1.22 -0.09 1.49
CA TRP A 61 0.19 -0.68 2.34
C TRP A 61 -1.15 -0.01 2.23
N SER A 62 -1.19 1.33 2.19
CA SER A 62 -2.45 2.03 1.95
C SER A 62 -3.10 1.60 0.63
N VAL A 63 -2.32 1.35 -0.41
CA VAL A 63 -2.83 0.90 -1.72
C VAL A 63 -3.27 -0.55 -1.65
N THR A 64 -2.44 -1.43 -1.08
CA THR A 64 -2.73 -2.87 -0.97
C THR A 64 -4.03 -3.11 -0.21
N LEU A 65 -4.24 -2.42 0.91
CA LEU A 65 -5.47 -2.56 1.71
C LEU A 65 -6.69 -2.03 0.95
N GLU A 66 -6.60 -0.88 0.28
CA GLU A 66 -7.70 -0.36 -0.54
C GLU A 66 -8.04 -1.29 -1.71
N ASP A 67 -7.04 -1.87 -2.36
CA ASP A 67 -7.25 -2.80 -3.47
C ASP A 67 -8.02 -4.05 -3.04
N LEU A 68 -7.75 -4.55 -1.83
CA LEU A 68 -8.47 -5.67 -1.23
C LEU A 68 -9.90 -5.28 -0.85
N VAL A 69 -10.10 -4.07 -0.33
CA VAL A 69 -11.44 -3.51 -0.08
C VAL A 69 -12.25 -3.43 -1.38
N VAL A 70 -11.66 -2.86 -2.43
CA VAL A 70 -12.28 -2.77 -3.76
C VAL A 70 -12.62 -4.15 -4.30
N ASP A 71 -11.71 -5.12 -4.16
CA ASP A 71 -11.94 -6.48 -4.65
C ASP A 71 -13.01 -7.24 -3.85
N CYS A 72 -13.27 -6.86 -2.60
CA CYS A 72 -14.36 -7.40 -1.78
C CYS A 72 -15.69 -6.67 -2.02
N SER A 73 -15.66 -5.39 -2.40
CA SER A 73 -16.84 -4.53 -2.54
C SER A 73 -18.01 -5.10 -3.37
N PRO A 74 -17.81 -5.88 -4.46
CA PRO A 74 -18.92 -6.44 -5.24
C PRO A 74 -19.71 -7.53 -4.50
N TYR A 75 -19.22 -7.99 -3.36
CA TYR A 75 -19.77 -9.10 -2.58
C TYR A 75 -20.30 -8.66 -1.22
N LEU A 76 -19.95 -7.45 -0.76
CA LEU A 76 -20.42 -6.92 0.52
C LEU A 76 -21.93 -6.63 0.46
N GLY A 77 -22.65 -7.02 1.50
CA GLY A 77 -24.11 -6.82 1.61
C GLY A 77 -24.96 -7.72 0.71
N LYS A 78 -24.35 -8.68 0.01
CA LYS A 78 -25.09 -9.76 -0.66
C LYS A 78 -25.38 -10.88 0.32
N GLU A 79 -26.57 -11.45 0.19
CA GLU A 79 -26.92 -12.67 0.93
C GLU A 79 -26.12 -13.85 0.40
N GLU A 80 -25.88 -14.86 1.25
CA GLU A 80 -25.09 -16.04 0.87
C GLU A 80 -25.67 -16.76 -0.36
N GLU A 81 -27.00 -16.77 -0.50
CA GLU A 81 -27.74 -17.37 -1.61
C GLU A 81 -27.52 -16.64 -2.96
N GLU A 82 -27.13 -15.37 -2.93
CA GLU A 82 -26.83 -14.56 -4.11
C GLU A 82 -25.40 -14.77 -4.64
N LEU A 83 -24.55 -15.42 -3.84
CA LEU A 83 -23.16 -15.68 -4.18
C LEU A 83 -23.02 -17.04 -4.86
N THR A 84 -22.28 -17.07 -5.97
CA THR A 84 -21.82 -18.34 -6.54
C THR A 84 -20.71 -18.95 -5.68
N ASP A 85 -20.41 -20.24 -5.83
CA ASP A 85 -19.26 -20.86 -5.17
C ASP A 85 -17.93 -20.16 -5.49
N ALA A 86 -17.80 -19.64 -6.72
CA ALA A 86 -16.64 -18.88 -7.15
C ALA A 86 -16.55 -17.52 -6.44
N ASP A 87 -17.69 -16.84 -6.26
CA ASP A 87 -17.75 -15.58 -5.51
C ASP A 87 -17.40 -15.79 -4.04
N ARG A 88 -17.96 -16.82 -3.40
CA ARG A 88 -17.62 -17.22 -2.02
C ARG A 88 -16.12 -17.49 -1.87
N ALA A 89 -15.53 -18.27 -2.78
CA ALA A 89 -14.11 -18.58 -2.74
C ALA A 89 -13.23 -17.32 -2.90
N LYS A 90 -13.60 -16.42 -3.81
CA LYS A 90 -12.85 -15.18 -4.06
C LYS A 90 -12.98 -14.20 -2.89
N LEU A 91 -14.18 -14.00 -2.35
CA LEU A 91 -14.41 -13.19 -1.16
C LEU A 91 -13.61 -13.73 0.02
N GLY A 92 -13.69 -15.04 0.30
CA GLY A 92 -12.95 -15.67 1.40
C GLY A 92 -11.43 -15.49 1.25
N LYS A 93 -10.89 -15.69 0.04
CA LYS A 93 -9.47 -15.44 -0.26
C LYS A 93 -9.09 -13.99 0.03
N ASN A 94 -9.82 -13.03 -0.54
CA ASN A 94 -9.51 -11.61 -0.42
C ASN A 94 -9.62 -11.14 1.03
N MET A 95 -10.60 -11.64 1.79
CA MET A 95 -10.75 -11.32 3.21
C MET A 95 -9.61 -11.88 4.06
N MET A 96 -9.17 -13.11 3.79
CA MET A 96 -7.99 -13.67 4.45
C MET A 96 -6.73 -12.86 4.13
N GLU A 97 -6.54 -12.46 2.87
CA GLU A 97 -5.43 -11.61 2.46
C GLU A 97 -5.50 -10.23 3.14
N PHE A 98 -6.71 -9.66 3.28
CA PHE A 98 -6.91 -8.40 3.98
C PHE A 98 -6.51 -8.50 5.45
N VAL A 99 -7.03 -9.49 6.18
CA VAL A 99 -6.70 -9.70 7.60
C VAL A 99 -5.20 -9.98 7.78
N ALA A 100 -4.58 -10.75 6.89
CA ALA A 100 -3.14 -11.01 6.94
C ALA A 100 -2.33 -9.73 6.72
N ASN A 101 -2.67 -8.90 5.74
CA ASN A 101 -2.01 -7.61 5.50
C ASN A 101 -2.22 -6.64 6.67
N LEU A 102 -3.40 -6.61 7.27
CA LEU A 102 -3.68 -5.76 8.44
C LEU A 102 -2.90 -6.22 9.69
N GLY A 103 -2.75 -7.54 9.87
CA GLY A 103 -1.91 -8.11 10.93
C GLY A 103 -0.42 -7.77 10.73
N GLN A 104 0.09 -7.92 9.51
CA GLN A 104 1.45 -7.48 9.17
C GLN A 104 1.58 -5.97 9.38
N PHE A 105 0.55 -5.19 9.02
CA PHE A 105 0.44 -3.75 9.26
C PHE A 105 0.76 -3.36 10.70
N ALA A 106 0.08 -4.02 11.64
CA ALA A 106 0.27 -3.77 13.06
C ALA A 106 1.70 -4.07 13.52
N VAL A 107 2.31 -5.17 13.03
CA VAL A 107 3.68 -5.57 13.41
C VAL A 107 4.70 -4.54 12.95
N TYR A 108 4.71 -4.19 11.66
CA TYR A 108 5.64 -3.18 11.15
C TYR A 108 5.42 -1.81 11.80
N SER A 109 4.17 -1.44 12.11
CA SER A 109 3.92 -0.16 12.77
C SER A 109 4.62 -0.10 14.14
N ALA A 110 4.62 -1.21 14.88
CA ALA A 110 5.37 -1.33 16.13
C ALA A 110 6.89 -1.32 15.89
N GLU A 111 7.38 -2.03 14.87
CA GLU A 111 8.80 -2.04 14.49
C GLU A 111 9.28 -0.64 14.08
N LEU A 112 8.50 0.09 13.29
CA LEU A 112 8.79 1.44 12.84
C LEU A 112 8.84 2.41 14.03
N GLN A 113 7.92 2.31 14.99
CA GLN A 113 8.00 3.10 16.22
C GLN A 113 9.29 2.83 17.01
N GLN A 114 9.71 1.57 17.10
CA GLN A 114 10.97 1.20 17.72
C GLN A 114 12.17 1.77 16.95
N MET A 115 12.20 1.61 15.62
CA MET A 115 13.27 2.14 14.77
C MET A 115 13.37 3.66 14.88
N MET A 116 12.25 4.38 14.87
CA MET A 116 12.23 5.84 15.05
C MET A 116 12.81 6.24 16.41
N THR A 117 12.51 5.49 17.48
CA THR A 117 13.10 5.73 18.81
C THR A 117 14.62 5.50 18.81
N THR A 118 15.10 4.47 18.12
CA THR A 118 16.54 4.22 17.96
C THR A 118 17.23 5.35 17.18
N VAL A 119 16.65 5.77 16.05
CA VAL A 119 17.18 6.88 15.25
C VAL A 119 17.20 8.17 16.07
N GLU A 120 16.13 8.46 16.81
CA GLU A 120 16.03 9.62 17.70
C GLU A 120 17.13 9.63 18.76
N ALA A 121 17.51 8.48 19.32
CA ALA A 121 18.59 8.39 20.31
C ALA A 121 20.01 8.60 19.74
N GLU A 122 20.20 8.41 18.43
CA GLU A 122 21.49 8.53 17.75
C GLU A 122 21.69 9.90 17.08
N LEU A 123 20.63 10.72 17.06
CA LEU A 123 20.62 12.02 16.42
C LEU A 123 21.28 13.11 17.29
N PRO A 124 22.06 14.02 16.68
CA PRO A 124 22.54 15.21 17.40
C PRO A 124 21.38 16.17 17.71
N ASP A 125 21.55 16.97 18.76
CA ASP A 125 20.51 17.86 19.31
C ASP A 125 19.90 18.81 18.27
N ASP A 126 20.70 19.29 17.32
CA ASP A 126 20.28 20.20 16.26
C ASP A 126 19.37 19.53 15.20
N GLN A 127 19.34 18.19 15.16
CA GLN A 127 18.52 17.40 14.25
C GLN A 127 17.26 16.81 14.93
N LEU A 128 17.21 16.73 16.26
CA LEU A 128 16.10 16.11 17.00
C LEU A 128 14.75 16.76 16.70
N ALA A 129 14.67 18.09 16.71
CA ALA A 129 13.42 18.81 16.46
C ALA A 129 12.91 18.59 15.01
N ALA A 130 13.83 18.53 14.05
CA ALA A 130 13.49 18.23 12.66
C ALA A 130 13.00 16.78 12.52
N PHE A 131 13.64 15.83 13.19
CA PHE A 131 13.23 14.43 13.15
C PHE A 131 11.89 14.18 13.85
N ALA A 132 11.56 14.93 14.90
CA ALA A 132 10.24 14.87 15.52
C ALA A 132 9.10 15.21 14.53
N THR A 133 9.35 16.14 13.58
CA THR A 133 8.38 16.49 12.52
C THR A 133 8.19 15.34 11.54
N ILE A 134 9.26 14.62 11.22
CA ILE A 134 9.23 13.43 10.36
C ILE A 134 8.46 12.30 11.05
N LYS A 135 8.79 12.01 12.31
CA LYS A 135 8.14 10.99 13.14
C LYS A 135 6.64 11.22 13.18
N ASN A 136 6.20 12.46 13.44
CA ASN A 136 4.78 12.80 13.46
C ASN A 136 4.09 12.54 12.10
N GLN A 137 4.73 12.88 10.97
CA GLN A 137 4.18 12.59 9.64
C GLN A 137 3.99 11.09 9.39
N LEU A 138 4.98 10.27 9.74
CA LEU A 138 4.91 8.81 9.59
C LEU A 138 3.87 8.20 10.54
N GLU A 139 3.83 8.64 11.79
CA GLU A 139 2.84 8.20 12.79
C GLU A 139 1.41 8.57 12.39
N THR A 140 1.22 9.79 11.89
CA THR A 140 -0.08 10.24 11.38
C THR A 140 -0.52 9.33 10.23
N ARG A 141 0.36 9.02 9.28
CA ARG A 141 0.02 8.09 8.18
C ARG A 141 -0.33 6.69 8.70
N MET A 142 0.39 6.17 9.71
CA MET A 142 0.05 4.88 10.30
C MET A 142 -1.37 4.89 10.90
N GLN A 143 -1.73 5.97 11.60
CA GLN A 143 -3.08 6.14 12.16
C GLN A 143 -4.14 6.30 11.08
N GLU A 144 -3.87 7.04 10.00
CA GLU A 144 -4.78 7.18 8.86
C GLU A 144 -5.11 5.81 8.24
N ILE A 145 -4.09 4.97 8.02
CA ILE A 145 -4.25 3.62 7.48
C ILE A 145 -5.05 2.76 8.47
N GLN A 146 -4.68 2.76 9.75
CA GLN A 146 -5.37 1.99 10.78
C GLN A 146 -6.85 2.37 10.87
N ASN A 147 -7.14 3.66 11.07
CA ASN A 147 -8.51 4.14 11.26
C ASN A 147 -9.40 3.86 10.05
N LYS A 148 -8.85 3.90 8.84
CA LYS A 148 -9.61 3.66 7.62
C LYS A 148 -10.02 2.19 7.46
N TYR A 149 -9.16 1.26 7.85
CA TYR A 149 -9.31 -0.15 7.49
C TYR A 149 -9.63 -1.08 8.67
N ILE A 150 -9.51 -0.61 9.92
CA ILE A 150 -9.69 -1.45 11.13
C ILE A 150 -11.08 -2.06 11.28
N ASP A 151 -12.10 -1.41 10.74
CA ASP A 151 -13.50 -1.86 10.83
C ASP A 151 -14.01 -2.51 9.56
N PHE A 152 -13.14 -2.67 8.56
CA PHE A 152 -13.52 -3.36 7.33
C PHE A 152 -13.86 -4.83 7.61
N GLY A 153 -15.03 -5.26 7.16
CA GLY A 153 -15.53 -6.62 7.36
C GLY A 153 -16.07 -6.92 8.75
N LYS A 154 -16.14 -5.93 9.65
CA LYS A 154 -16.94 -6.06 10.87
C LYS A 154 -18.41 -5.79 10.52
N GLU A 155 -19.31 -6.63 11.02
CA GLU A 155 -20.75 -6.35 10.99
C GLU A 155 -20.97 -5.00 11.68
N GLN A 156 -21.55 -4.04 10.95
CA GLN A 156 -22.10 -2.86 11.60
C GLN A 156 -23.43 -3.32 12.17
N ASP A 157 -23.45 -3.61 13.48
CA ASP A 157 -24.70 -3.70 14.23
C ASP A 157 -25.41 -2.35 14.04
N GLU A 158 -26.41 -2.30 13.16
CA GLU A 158 -27.28 -1.13 12.99
C GLU A 158 -28.09 -0.96 14.30
N GLU A 159 -27.83 0.12 15.04
CA GLU A 159 -28.73 0.63 16.09
C GLU A 159 -29.99 1.27 15.51
#